data_AF-A0A6B9Y359-F1
#
_entry.id   AF-A0A6B9Y359-F1
#
_cell.length_a   1.000
_cell.length_b   1.000
_cell.length_c   1.000
_cell.angle_alpha   90.00
_cell.angle_beta   90.00
_cell.angle_gamma   90.00
#
_symmetry.space_group_name_H-M   'P 1'
#
loop_
_entity.id
_entity.type
_entity.pdbx_description
1 polymer ?
#
loop_
_entity_poly.entity_id
_entity_poly.type
_entity_poly.pdbx_seq_one_letter_code
_entity_poly.pdbx_strand_id
1 'polypeptide(L)' 'MQGRDVISTHLPDAVIAAVIFTLFNIYTDEIAGPFTIILDFLLHVVAIVLGFVVINAVWNNVFGSEAT' A
#
# COMPACT_ATOMS: atom_id res chain seq x y z
N MET A 1 -8.81 -12.47 9.62
CA MET A 1 -9.58 -11.44 8.90
C MET A 1 -9.75 -11.90 7.46
N GLN A 2 -10.95 -11.83 6.88
CA GLN A 2 -11.12 -12.17 5.46
C GLN A 2 -10.33 -11.13 4.66
N GLY A 3 -9.47 -11.53 3.72
CA GLY A 3 -8.52 -10.62 3.06
C GLY A 3 -9.19 -9.38 2.41
N ARG A 4 -10.47 -9.49 2.06
CA ARG A 4 -11.32 -8.39 1.61
C ARG A 4 -11.45 -7.24 2.62
N ASP A 5 -11.55 -7.56 3.91
CA ASP A 5 -11.75 -6.55 4.96
C ASP A 5 -10.45 -5.74 5.15
N VAL A 6 -9.31 -6.44 5.12
CA VAL A 6 -7.98 -5.83 5.21
C VAL A 6 -7.74 -4.88 4.04
N ILE A 7 -8.08 -5.31 2.82
CA ILE A 7 -7.96 -4.48 1.62
C ILE A 7 -8.90 -3.27 1.73
N SER A 8 -10.16 -3.47 2.09
CA SER A 8 -11.12 -2.36 2.20
C SER A 8 -10.75 -1.33 3.26
N THR A 9 -10.14 -1.75 4.37
CA THR A 9 -9.69 -0.86 5.44
C THR A 9 -8.44 -0.07 5.04
N HIS A 10 -7.47 -0.70 4.38
CA HIS A 10 -6.17 -0.08 4.11
C HIS A 10 -6.01 0.51 2.70
N LEU A 11 -6.95 0.26 1.79
CA LEU A 11 -6.93 0.84 0.45
C LEU A 11 -6.96 2.38 0.48
N PRO A 12 -7.81 3.06 1.28
CA PRO A 12 -7.78 4.52 1.38
C PRO A 12 -6.43 5.06 1.87
N ASP A 13 -5.84 4.42 2.89
CA ASP A 13 -4.52 4.80 3.43
C ASP A 13 -3.42 4.61 2.38
N ALA A 14 -3.47 3.51 1.63
CA ALA A 14 -2.53 3.22 0.54
C ALA A 14 -2.63 4.25 -0.59
N VAL A 15 -3.85 4.69 -0.92
CA VAL A 15 -4.08 5.74 -1.92
C VAL A 15 -3.48 7.07 -1.45
N ILE A 16 -3.74 7.48 -0.20
CA ILE A 16 -3.19 8.73 0.34
C ILE A 16 -1.66 8.70 0.33
N ALA A 17 -1.05 7.61 0.79
CA ALA A 17 0.39 7.45 0.79
C ALA A 17 0.97 7.45 -0.64
N ALA A 18 0.34 6.76 -1.59
CA ALA A 18 0.77 6.75 -2.98
C ALA A 18 0.69 8.15 -3.63
N VAL A 19 -0.31 8.97 -3.28
CA VAL A 19 -0.38 10.37 -3.72
C VAL A 19 0.83 11.15 -3.21
N ILE A 20 1.20 11.00 -1.93
CA ILE A 20 2.36 11.68 -1.34
C ILE A 20 3.64 11.28 -2.07
N PHE A 21 3.86 9.98 -2.29
CA PHE A 21 5.02 9.48 -3.03
C PHE A 21 5.07 10.01 -4.46
N THR A 22 3.93 10.00 -5.16
CA THR A 22 3.85 10.48 -6.54
C THR A 22 4.22 11.97 -6.63
N LEU A 23 3.70 12.79 -5.72
CA LEU A 23 4.05 14.22 -5.66
C LEU A 23 5.52 14.44 -5.35
N PHE A 24 6.10 13.63 -4.46
CA PHE A 24 7.52 13.67 -4.14
C PHE A 24 8.40 13.29 -5.33
N ASN A 25 8.04 12.22 -6.06
CA ASN A 25 8.78 11.75 -7.24
C ASN A 25 8.71 12.74 -8.41
N ILE A 26 7.57 13.45 -8.55
CA ILE A 26 7.43 14.57 -9.50
C ILE A 26 8.31 15.75 -9.06
N TYR A 27 8.28 16.11 -7.78
CA TYR A 27 9.06 17.25 -7.25
C TYR A 27 10.58 17.05 -7.39
N THR A 28 11.06 15.81 -7.26
CA THR A 28 12.48 15.46 -7.37
C THR A 28 12.94 15.23 -8.82
N ASP A 29 12.06 15.42 -9.81
CA ASP A 29 12.29 15.09 -11.22
C ASP A 29 12.71 13.62 -11.45
N GLU A 30 12.42 12.72 -10.50
CA GLU A 30 12.68 11.28 -10.64
C GLU A 30 11.78 10.65 -11.71
N ILE A 31 10.57 11.20 -11.87
CA ILE A 31 9.58 10.70 -12.82
C ILE A 31 9.00 11.86 -13.62
N ALA A 32 9.14 11.78 -14.94
CA ALA A 32 8.53 12.71 -15.89
C ALA A 32 7.58 11.99 -16.86
N GLY A 33 6.48 12.67 -17.18
CA GLY A 33 5.51 12.22 -18.17
C GLY A 33 4.25 11.58 -17.56
N PRO A 34 3.06 11.87 -18.13
CA PRO A 34 1.77 11.50 -17.53
C PRO A 34 1.57 9.99 -17.41
N PHE A 35 2.07 9.21 -18.37
CA PHE A 35 1.95 7.74 -18.33
C PHE A 35 2.80 7.15 -17.20
N THR A 36 4.04 7.60 -17.05
CA THR A 36 4.96 7.12 -16.01
C THR A 36 4.44 7.46 -14.61
N ILE A 37 3.86 8.65 -14.43
CA ILE A 37 3.23 9.09 -13.18
C ILE A 37 2.06 8.17 -12.80
N ILE A 38 1.17 7.84 -13.75
CA ILE A 38 0.03 6.96 -13.48
C ILE A 38 0.51 5.56 -13.12
N LEU A 39 1.49 5.03 -13.86
CA LEU A 39 2.03 3.70 -13.60
C LEU A 39 2.70 3.63 -12.23
N ASP A 40 3.55 4.60 -11.90
CA ASP A 40 4.24 4.68 -10.62
C ASP A 40 3.27 4.81 -9.44
N PHE A 41 2.25 5.66 -9.57
CA PHE A 41 1.18 5.78 -8.59
C PHE A 41 0.48 4.43 -8.33
N LEU A 42 0.07 3.74 -9.39
CA LEU A 42 -0.60 2.44 -9.26
C LEU A 42 0.31 1.38 -8.62
N LEU A 43 1.61 1.38 -8.97
CA LEU A 43 2.59 0.49 -8.35
C LEU A 43 2.75 0.78 -6.86
N HIS A 44 2.81 2.05 -6.45
CA HIS A 44 2.85 2.42 -5.04
C HIS A 44 1.59 1.96 -4.28
N VAL A 45 0.39 2.18 -4.84
CA VAL A 45 -0.86 1.70 -4.22
C VAL A 45 -0.82 0.19 -4.00
N VAL A 46 -0.45 -0.58 -5.03
CA VAL A 46 -0.38 -2.04 -4.94
C VAL A 46 0.66 -2.48 -3.91
N ALA A 47 1.85 -1.88 -3.93
CA ALA A 47 2.92 -2.21 -2.99
C ALA A 47 2.51 -1.98 -1.53
N ILE A 48 1.85 -0.85 -1.25
CA ILE A 48 1.43 -0.50 0.11
C ILE A 48 0.30 -1.44 0.60
N VAL A 49 -0.70 -1.73 -0.24
CA VAL A 49 -1.76 -2.69 0.11
C VAL A 49 -1.17 -4.08 0.38
N LEU A 50 -0.23 -4.54 -0.45
CA LEU A 50 0.47 -5.81 -0.21
C LEU A 50 1.25 -5.79 1.10
N GLY A 51 1.90 -4.67 1.43
CA GLY A 51 2.56 -4.47 2.72
C GLY A 51 1.62 -4.69 3.90
N PHE A 52 0.43 -4.06 3.88
CA PHE A 52 -0.59 -4.26 4.92
C PHE A 52 -1.08 -5.70 5.01
N VAL A 53 -1.32 -6.36 3.87
CA VAL A 53 -1.76 -7.77 3.84
C VAL A 53 -0.70 -8.68 4.45
N VAL A 54 0.56 -8.53 4.07
CA VAL A 54 1.67 -9.35 4.58
C VAL A 54 1.89 -9.09 6.06
N ILE A 55 1.94 -7.82 6.51
CA ILE A 55 2.11 -7.48 7.92
C ILE A 55 0.98 -8.09 8.75
N ASN A 56 -0.27 -7.95 8.31
CA ASN A 56 -1.40 -8.53 9.03
C ASN A 56 -1.34 -10.07 9.06
N ALA A 57 -0.94 -10.71 7.97
CA ALA A 57 -0.77 -12.17 7.92
C ALA A 57 0.34 -12.64 8.88
N VAL A 58 1.48 -11.96 8.90
CA VAL A 58 2.60 -12.27 9.80
C VAL A 58 2.17 -12.04 11.26
N TRP A 59 1.54 -10.89 11.55
CA TRP A 59 1.07 -10.56 12.89
C TRP A 59 0.10 -11.62 13.43
N ASN A 60 -0.87 -12.05 12.63
CA ASN A 60 -1.82 -13.09 13.03
C ASN A 60 -1.16 -14.46 13.24
N ASN A 61 -0.13 -14.80 12.47
CA ASN A 61 0.62 -16.05 12.67
C ASN A 61 1.51 -16.01 13.92
N VAL A 62 2.12 -14.86 14.22
CA VAL A 62 3.06 -14.72 15.34
C VAL A 62 2.34 -14.50 16.66
N PHE A 63 1.33 -13.63 16.68
CA PHE A 63 0.66 -13.17 17.90
C PHE A 63 -0.80 -13.63 18.02
N GLY A 64 -1.40 -14.15 16.94
CA GLY A 64 -2.80 -14.63 16.97
C GLY A 64 -2.96 -16.01 17.62
N SER A 65 -1.88 -16.69 17.98
CA SER A 65 -1.89 -18.01 18.62
C SER A 65 -2.11 -17.99 20.14
N GLU A 66 -2.13 -16.82 20.79
CA GLU A 66 -2.29 -16.71 22.27
C GLU A 66 -3.75 -16.61 22.74
N ALA A 67 -4.72 -16.92 21.89
CA ALA A 67 -6.16 -16.86 22.22
C ALA A 67 -6.82 -18.24 22.46
N THR A 68 -6.06 -19.23 22.97
CA THR A 68 -6.61 -20.52 23.46
C THR A 68 -6.19 -20.79 24.89
#